data_AF-U2MF65-F1
#
_entry.id   AF-U2MF65-F1
#
_cell.length_a   1.000
_cell.length_b   1.000
_cell.length_c   1.000
_cell.angle_alpha   90.00
_cell.angle_beta   90.00
_cell.angle_gamma   90.00
#
_symmetry.space_group_name_H-M   'P 1'
#
loop_
_entity.id
_entity.type
_entity.pdbx_description
1 polymer ?
#
loop_
_entity_poly.entity_id
_entity_poly.type
_entity_poly.pdbx_seq_one_letter_code
_entity_poly.pdbx_strand_id
1 'polypeptide(L)'
;MAIESERSFQGPLPAPEDFKAYGEVIANAPERILAMTEKQLDHRIKTEGNIISGGLIESRRGQWMGYSIVIILIAMSALLAILGHDWVAGGMMTAAIALAVVFVLHQNPKSENVTEQEKNN
;
A
#
# COMPACT_ATOMS: atom_id res chain seq x y z
N MET A 1 -50.60 11.08 18.00
CA MET A 1 -49.36 10.94 17.20
C MET A 1 -48.46 10.00 17.99
N ALA A 2 -48.38 8.73 17.59
CA ALA A 2 -47.52 7.75 18.25
C ALA A 2 -46.10 7.94 17.72
N ILE A 3 -45.13 8.13 18.61
CA ILE A 3 -43.71 8.24 18.25
C ILE A 3 -43.14 6.84 18.36
N GLU A 4 -42.88 6.21 17.23
CA GLU A 4 -42.17 4.93 17.15
C GLU A 4 -40.67 5.23 17.15
N SER A 5 -39.96 4.78 18.19
CA SER A 5 -38.51 5.00 18.31
C SER A 5 -37.77 3.90 17.55
N GLU A 6 -37.38 4.18 16.32
CA GLU A 6 -36.46 3.31 15.57
C GLU A 6 -35.05 3.43 16.17
N ARG A 7 -34.55 2.35 16.80
CA ARG A 7 -33.16 2.27 17.25
C ARG A 7 -32.36 1.49 16.21
N SER A 8 -31.61 2.20 15.36
CA SER A 8 -30.66 1.58 14.43
C SER A 8 -29.31 1.41 15.13
N PHE A 9 -28.96 0.18 15.51
CA PHE A 9 -27.62 -0.15 15.97
C PHE A 9 -26.79 -0.71 14.82
N GLN A 10 -25.67 -0.05 14.49
CA GLN A 10 -24.71 -0.54 13.51
C GLN A 10 -23.43 -0.96 14.23
N GLY A 11 -23.22 -2.28 14.28
CA GLY A 11 -22.03 -2.91 14.82
C GLY A 11 -22.08 -4.41 14.56
N PRO A 12 -20.97 -5.13 14.74
CA PRO A 12 -20.92 -6.59 14.55
C PRO A 12 -21.61 -7.37 15.69
N LEU A 13 -22.18 -6.66 16.66
CA LEU A 13 -22.96 -7.18 17.77
C LEU A 13 -24.36 -6.55 17.72
N PRO A 14 -25.43 -7.27 18.10
CA PRO A 14 -26.75 -6.67 18.27
C PRO A 14 -26.78 -5.74 19.49
N ALA A 15 -27.84 -4.93 19.62
CA ALA A 15 -28.01 -4.06 20.77
C ALA A 15 -28.01 -4.88 22.08
N PRO A 16 -27.54 -4.33 23.21
CA PRO A 16 -27.45 -5.07 24.48
C PRO A 16 -28.80 -5.62 24.97
N GLU A 17 -29.89 -4.89 24.69
CA GLU A 17 -31.26 -5.27 25.01
C GLU A 17 -31.69 -6.51 24.22
N ASP A 18 -31.43 -6.53 22.90
CA ASP A 18 -31.70 -7.68 22.02
C ASP A 18 -30.78 -8.86 22.32
N PHE A 19 -29.52 -8.57 22.65
CA PHE A 19 -28.52 -9.59 22.99
C PHE A 19 -28.95 -10.44 24.19
N LYS A 20 -29.56 -9.79 25.21
CA LYS A 20 -30.15 -10.49 26.35
C LYS A 20 -31.42 -11.26 25.96
N ALA A 21 -32.28 -10.68 25.13
CA ALA A 21 -33.50 -11.34 24.65
C ALA A 21 -33.21 -12.62 23.87
N TYR A 22 -32.11 -12.67 23.10
CA TYR A 22 -31.68 -13.92 22.43
C TYR A 22 -31.37 -15.05 23.42
N GLY A 23 -30.78 -14.73 24.58
CA GLY A 23 -30.51 -15.70 25.65
C GLY A 23 -31.78 -16.26 26.31
N GLU A 24 -32.85 -15.46 26.33
CA GLU A 24 -34.15 -15.89 26.86
C GLU A 24 -34.87 -16.86 25.92
N VAL A 25 -34.68 -16.73 24.60
CA VAL A 25 -35.26 -17.64 23.59
C VAL A 25 -34.39 -18.88 23.38
N ILE A 26 -33.06 -18.72 23.34
CA ILE A 26 -32.08 -19.78 23.18
C ILE A 26 -30.92 -19.49 24.13
N ALA A 27 -30.80 -20.27 25.21
CA ALA A 27 -29.80 -20.06 26.26
C ALA A 27 -28.35 -19.91 25.75
N ASN A 28 -27.99 -20.56 24.64
CA ASN A 28 -26.65 -20.51 24.02
C ASN A 28 -26.51 -19.51 22.86
N ALA A 29 -27.54 -18.73 22.53
CA ALA A 29 -27.46 -17.77 21.43
C ALA A 29 -26.46 -16.63 21.68
N PRO A 30 -26.39 -16.01 22.89
CA PRO A 30 -25.43 -14.93 23.17
C PRO A 30 -23.97 -15.36 22.92
N GLU A 31 -23.55 -16.49 23.49
CA GLU A 31 -22.22 -17.08 23.26
C GLU A 31 -21.95 -17.40 21.78
N ARG A 32 -22.93 -17.93 21.05
CA ARG A 32 -22.76 -18.23 19.61
C ARG A 32 -22.57 -16.98 18.78
N ILE A 33 -23.27 -15.90 19.11
CA ILE A 33 -23.13 -14.60 18.45
C ILE A 33 -21.74 -14.02 18.75
N LEU A 34 -21.31 -14.00 20.00
CA LEU A 34 -19.96 -13.56 20.38
C LEU A 34 -18.87 -14.36 19.67
N ALA A 35 -18.96 -15.69 19.67
CA ALA A 35 -17.99 -16.55 19.01
C ALA A 35 -17.98 -16.37 17.48
N MET A 36 -19.12 -16.05 16.87
CA MET A 36 -19.21 -15.73 15.45
C MET A 36 -18.56 -14.37 15.15
N THR A 37 -18.83 -13.36 15.97
CA THR A 37 -18.22 -12.03 15.86
C THR A 37 -16.71 -12.08 16.06
N GLU A 38 -16.22 -12.84 17.04
CA GLU A 38 -14.79 -13.03 17.28
C GLU A 38 -14.09 -13.70 16.09
N LYS A 39 -14.71 -14.74 15.50
CA LYS A 39 -14.20 -15.36 14.27
C LYS A 39 -14.15 -14.40 13.08
N GLN A 40 -15.15 -13.53 12.93
CA GLN A 40 -15.16 -12.51 11.87
C GLN A 40 -14.06 -11.47 12.09
N LEU A 41 -13.85 -11.04 13.33
CA LEU A 41 -12.77 -10.12 13.69
C LEU A 41 -11.40 -10.76 13.44
N ASP A 42 -11.16 -12.01 13.87
CA ASP A 42 -9.90 -12.72 13.64
C ASP A 42 -9.62 -12.89 12.12
N HIS A 43 -10.64 -13.26 11.34
CA HIS A 43 -10.51 -13.35 9.89
C HIS A 43 -10.17 -12.01 9.24
N ARG A 44 -10.80 -10.93 9.70
CA ARG A 44 -10.52 -9.57 9.21
C ARG A 44 -9.11 -9.13 9.57
N ILE A 45 -8.69 -9.33 10.82
CA ILE A 45 -7.33 -9.02 11.30
C ILE A 45 -6.29 -9.81 10.50
N LYS A 46 -6.51 -11.11 10.26
CA LYS A 46 -5.63 -11.93 9.41
C LYS A 46 -5.57 -11.43 7.97
N THR A 47 -6.69 -11.03 7.40
CA THR A 47 -6.75 -10.52 6.02
C THR A 47 -6.05 -9.17 5.91
N GLU A 48 -6.28 -8.25 6.85
CA GLU A 48 -5.59 -6.97 6.91
C GLU A 48 -4.07 -7.15 7.10
N GLY A 49 -3.66 -8.07 7.99
CA GLY A 49 -2.25 -8.44 8.18
C GLY A 49 -1.59 -9.02 6.92
N ASN A 50 -2.31 -9.86 6.17
CA ASN A 50 -1.83 -10.43 4.91
C ASN A 50 -1.73 -9.40 3.79
N ILE A 51 -2.65 -8.43 3.72
CA ILE A 51 -2.60 -7.35 2.73
C ILE A 51 -1.41 -6.42 3.00
N ILE A 52 -1.17 -6.07 4.27
CA ILE A 52 -0.02 -5.23 4.66
C ILE A 52 1.29 -5.96 4.38
N SER A 53 1.40 -7.25 4.75
CA SER A 53 2.63 -8.02 4.51
C SER A 53 2.87 -8.32 3.03
N GLY A 54 1.82 -8.60 2.25
CA GLY A 54 1.90 -8.79 0.80
C GLY A 54 2.40 -7.55 0.07
N GLY A 55 1.83 -6.38 0.37
CA GLY A 55 2.25 -5.11 -0.22
C GLY A 55 3.69 -4.72 0.12
N LEU A 56 4.15 -5.03 1.32
CA LEU A 56 5.54 -4.79 1.74
C LEU A 56 6.53 -5.72 1.01
N ILE A 57 6.18 -6.98 0.79
CA ILE A 57 7.04 -7.93 0.06
C ILE A 57 7.15 -7.55 -1.41
N GLU A 58 6.05 -7.13 -2.03
CA GLU A 58 6.02 -6.70 -3.43
C GLU A 58 6.83 -5.41 -3.64
N SER A 59 6.66 -4.42 -2.76
CA SER A 59 7.46 -3.19 -2.76
C SER A 59 8.97 -3.47 -2.58
N ARG A 60 9.33 -4.40 -1.68
CA ARG A 60 10.72 -4.77 -1.41
C ARG A 60 11.38 -5.50 -2.58
N ARG A 61 10.62 -6.31 -3.34
CA ARG A 61 11.11 -6.97 -4.56
C ARG A 61 11.37 -5.97 -5.68
N GLY A 62 10.46 -5.02 -5.88
CA GLY A 62 10.67 -3.89 -6.79
C GLY A 62 11.95 -3.14 -6.43
N GLN A 63 12.10 -2.77 -5.16
CA GLN A 63 13.25 -2.01 -4.68
C GLN A 63 14.60 -2.74 -4.91
N TRP A 64 14.63 -4.06 -4.74
CA TRP A 64 15.82 -4.86 -5.05
C TRP A 64 16.14 -4.95 -6.55
N MET A 65 15.11 -5.08 -7.40
CA MET A 65 15.30 -5.11 -8.84
C MET A 65 15.89 -3.80 -9.36
N GLY A 66 15.34 -2.64 -9.00
CA GLY A 66 15.93 -1.38 -9.47
C GLY A 66 17.26 -1.03 -8.82
N TYR A 67 17.51 -1.42 -7.56
CA TYR A 67 18.86 -1.33 -6.98
C TYR A 67 19.90 -2.07 -7.82
N SER A 68 19.57 -3.29 -8.27
CA SER A 68 20.46 -4.07 -9.13
C SER A 68 20.70 -3.40 -10.49
N ILE A 69 19.66 -2.82 -11.11
CA ILE A 69 19.76 -2.11 -12.39
C ILE A 69 20.65 -0.87 -12.26
N VAL A 70 20.49 -0.09 -11.18
CA VAL A 70 21.32 1.10 -10.91
C VAL A 70 22.79 0.72 -10.76
N ILE A 71 23.10 -0.35 -10.02
CA ILE A 71 24.48 -0.85 -9.90
C ILE A 71 25.06 -1.23 -11.26
N ILE A 72 24.29 -1.96 -12.08
CA ILE A 72 24.75 -2.38 -13.41
C ILE A 72 25.02 -1.15 -14.30
N LEU A 73 24.16 -0.13 -14.26
CA LEU A 73 24.35 1.10 -15.02
C LEU A 73 25.58 1.88 -14.56
N ILE A 74 25.82 1.98 -13.25
CA ILE A 74 27.03 2.63 -12.72
C ILE A 74 28.28 1.87 -13.16
N ALA A 75 28.26 0.54 -13.08
CA ALA A 75 29.39 -0.30 -13.51
C ALA A 75 29.67 -0.17 -15.02
N MET A 76 28.62 -0.19 -15.85
CA MET A 76 28.72 0.06 -17.29
C MET A 76 29.27 1.46 -17.58
N SER A 77 28.77 2.50 -16.91
CA SER A 77 29.24 3.88 -17.08
C SER A 77 30.72 4.03 -16.70
N ALA A 78 31.14 3.41 -15.59
CA ALA A 78 32.53 3.40 -15.16
C ALA A 78 33.45 2.69 -16.17
N LEU A 79 33.00 1.57 -16.75
CA LEU A 79 33.73 0.90 -17.83
C LEU A 79 33.88 1.81 -19.06
N LEU A 80 32.80 2.45 -19.51
CA LEU A 80 32.83 3.34 -20.67
C LEU A 80 33.69 4.60 -20.45
N ALA A 81 33.71 5.13 -19.23
CA ALA A 81 34.59 6.24 -18.85
C ALA A 81 36.07 5.85 -18.96
N ILE A 82 36.44 4.64 -18.53
CA ILE A 82 37.81 4.13 -18.67
C ILE A 82 38.21 3.94 -20.14
N LEU A 83 37.25 3.68 -21.04
CA LEU A 83 37.49 3.61 -22.50
C LEU A 83 37.67 4.98 -23.17
N GLY A 84 37.60 6.10 -22.42
CA GLY A 84 37.99 7.43 -22.90
C GLY A 84 36.91 8.20 -23.66
N HIS A 85 35.63 7.83 -23.52
CA HIS A 85 34.51 8.52 -24.17
C HIS A 85 33.80 9.49 -23.19
N ASP A 86 34.51 10.54 -22.76
CA ASP A 86 34.08 11.45 -21.68
C ASP A 86 32.68 12.07 -21.89
N TRP A 87 32.33 12.40 -23.14
CA TRP A 87 31.02 12.99 -23.47
C TRP A 87 29.86 12.01 -23.24
N VAL A 88 30.06 10.74 -23.57
CA VAL A 88 29.03 9.69 -23.44
C VAL A 88 28.95 9.21 -21.99
N ALA A 89 30.08 9.16 -21.29
CA ALA A 89 30.14 8.86 -19.86
C ALA A 89 29.37 9.89 -19.01
N GLY A 90 29.49 11.18 -19.33
CA GLY A 90 28.73 12.25 -18.65
C GLY A 90 27.21 12.06 -18.79
N GLY A 91 26.71 11.82 -20.01
CA GLY A 91 25.29 11.59 -20.26
C GLY A 91 24.74 10.33 -19.55
N MET A 92 25.52 9.25 -19.53
CA MET A 92 25.14 8.03 -18.82
C MET A 92 25.12 8.22 -17.30
N MET A 93 26.04 9.01 -16.74
CA MET A 93 26.06 9.30 -15.31
C MET A 93 24.84 10.11 -14.87
N THR A 94 24.43 11.12 -15.66
CA THR A 94 23.20 11.88 -15.38
C THR A 94 21.96 11.00 -15.43
N ALA A 95 21.85 10.12 -16.43
CA ALA A 95 20.74 9.17 -16.54
C ALA A 95 20.70 8.17 -15.36
N ALA A 96 21.87 7.66 -14.93
CA ALA A 96 21.97 6.77 -13.79
C ALA A 96 21.55 7.46 -12.48
N ILE A 97 21.96 8.72 -12.27
CA ILE A 97 21.56 9.51 -11.09
C ILE A 97 20.05 9.80 -11.13
N ALA A 98 19.49 10.17 -12.28
CA ALA A 98 18.05 10.42 -12.40
C ALA A 98 17.22 9.17 -12.08
N LEU A 99 17.62 8.00 -12.61
CA LEU A 99 16.98 6.73 -12.30
C LEU A 99 17.14 6.37 -10.82
N ALA A 100 18.32 6.57 -10.24
CA ALA A 100 18.56 6.34 -8.82
C ALA A 100 17.68 7.23 -7.94
N VAL A 101 17.51 8.52 -8.28
CA VAL A 101 16.66 9.46 -7.55
C VAL A 101 15.19 9.03 -7.60
N VAL A 102 14.67 8.68 -8.78
CA VAL A 102 13.28 8.18 -8.91
C VAL A 102 13.06 6.92 -8.08
N PHE A 103 14.04 6.02 -8.07
CA PHE A 103 13.94 4.74 -7.36
C PHE A 103 14.12 4.87 -5.84
N VAL A 104 15.05 5.72 -5.39
CA VAL A 104 15.33 5.98 -3.97
C VAL A 104 14.22 6.80 -3.33
N LEU A 105 13.68 7.79 -4.03
CA LEU A 105 12.61 8.64 -3.49
C LEU A 105 11.24 7.97 -3.48
N HIS A 106 11.11 6.74 -4.03
CA HIS A 106 9.83 6.04 -4.19
C HIS A 106 8.76 6.98 -4.77
N GLN A 107 9.18 7.86 -5.68
CA GLN A 107 8.32 8.92 -6.17
C GLN A 107 7.45 8.29 -7.25
N ASN A 108 6.18 8.02 -6.92
CA ASN A 108 5.16 7.77 -7.94
C ASN A 108 5.26 8.95 -8.93
N PRO A 109 5.64 8.71 -10.20
CA PRO A 109 5.77 9.80 -11.16
C PRO A 109 4.36 10.33 -11.42
N LYS A 110 3.94 11.28 -10.60
CA LYS A 110 2.81 12.12 -10.91
C LYS A 110 3.34 13.06 -11.98
N SER A 111 2.93 12.76 -13.20
CA SER A 111 3.20 13.49 -14.43
C SER A 111 3.25 15.00 -14.20
N GLU A 112 4.44 15.54 -13.97
CA GLU A 112 4.73 16.95 -14.16
C GLU A 112 5.16 17.11 -15.62
N ASN A 113 4.18 16.97 -16.51
CA ASN A 113 4.33 17.42 -17.88
C ASN A 113 3.89 18.89 -17.93
N VAL A 114 4.68 19.69 -18.63
CA VAL A 114 4.39 21.02 -19.17
C VAL A 114 4.63 22.21 -18.23
N THR A 115 5.89 22.54 -17.97
CA THR A 115 6.30 23.93 -17.64
C THR A 115 7.21 24.55 -18.72
N GLU A 116 7.55 23.83 -19.80
CA GLU A 116 8.39 24.39 -20.88
C GLU A 116 7.62 25.01 -22.07
N GLN A 117 6.28 25.03 -22.07
CA GLN A 117 5.53 25.73 -23.13
C GLN A 117 5.38 27.26 -22.93
N GLU A 118 5.93 27.85 -21.86
CA GLU A 118 5.89 29.32 -21.63
C GLU A 118 7.00 30.13 -22.32
N LYS A 119 7.89 29.54 -23.13
CA LYS A 119 8.99 30.31 -23.77
C LYS A 119 8.84 30.62 -25.26
N ASN A 120 7.74 30.28 -25.91
CA ASN A 120 7.59 30.51 -27.35
C ASN A 120 6.19 30.95 -27.80
N ASN A 121 5.53 31.84 -27.04
CA ASN A 121 4.37 32.60 -27.49
C ASN A 121 4.45 34.05 -27.04
#